data_AF-E9G902-F1
#
_entry.id   AF-E9G902-F1
#
_cell.length_a   1.000
_cell.length_b   1.000
_cell.length_c   1.000
_cell.angle_alpha   90.00
_cell.angle_beta   90.00
_cell.angle_gamma   90.00
#
_symmetry.space_group_name_H-M   'P 1'
#
loop_
_entity.id
_entity.type
_entity.pdbx_description
1 polymer ?
#
loop_
_entity_poly.entity_id
_entity_poly.type
_entity_poly.pdbx_seq_one_letter_code
_entity_poly.pdbx_strand_id
1 'polypeptide(L)' 'MECETQLTHRMSTENCLELLLNTHEQHPAFHLRKFAVEYFRLFSGEVMATNEWEKAEQSHPELCLTILKKLVKFLV' A
#
# COMPACT_ATOMS: atom_id res chain seq x y z
N MET A 1 11.89 10.69 -10.22
CA MET A 1 11.05 11.55 -9.37
C MET A 1 9.69 11.82 -10.00
N GLU A 2 9.61 12.24 -11.27
CA GLU A 2 8.33 12.48 -11.97
C GLU A 2 7.36 11.28 -11.92
N CYS A 3 7.84 10.04 -12.07
CA CYS A 3 6.98 8.85 -11.96
C CYS A 3 6.34 8.68 -10.57
N GLU A 4 7.10 8.89 -9.49
CA GLU A 4 6.57 8.79 -8.13
C GLU A 4 5.53 9.89 -7.86
N THR A 5 5.78 11.11 -8.35
CA THR A 5 4.82 12.22 -8.27
C THR A 5 3.53 11.90 -9.02
N GLN A 6 3.61 11.35 -10.24
CA GLN A 6 2.42 10.97 -11.00
C GLN A 6 1.63 9.83 -10.34
N LEU A 7 2.31 8.82 -9.78
CA LEU A 7 1.66 7.73 -9.05
C LEU A 7 1.02 8.22 -7.75
N THR A 8 1.66 9.18 -7.06
CA THR A 8 1.11 9.85 -5.88
C THR A 8 -0.19 10.61 -6.20
N HIS A 9 -0.22 11.37 -7.30
CA HIS A 9 -1.42 12.09 -7.72
C HIS A 9 -2.59 11.19 -8.12
N ARG A 10 -2.31 9.95 -8.51
CA ARG A 10 -3.32 8.97 -8.92
C ARG A 10 -3.65 7.96 -7.82
N MET A 11 -3.11 8.13 -6.61
CA MET A 11 -3.39 7.25 -5.48
C MET A 11 -4.88 7.21 -5.20
N SER A 12 -5.43 6.01 -5.05
CA SER A 12 -6.83 5.76 -4.73
C SER A 12 -6.96 4.56 -3.81
N THR A 13 -8.17 4.33 -3.31
CA THR A 13 -8.50 3.16 -2.50
C THR A 13 -8.20 1.85 -3.23
N GLU A 14 -8.45 1.80 -4.54
CA GLU A 14 -8.30 0.62 -5.38
C GLU A 14 -6.83 0.27 -5.67
N ASN A 15 -5.96 1.27 -5.84
CA ASN A 15 -4.56 1.03 -6.23
C ASN A 15 -3.56 1.10 -5.05
N CYS A 16 -3.98 1.55 -3.88
CA CYS A 16 -3.12 1.70 -2.71
C CYS A 16 -2.44 0.38 -2.33
N LEU A 17 -3.20 -0.73 -2.32
CA LEU A 17 -2.66 -2.04 -1.99
C LEU A 17 -1.60 -2.50 -2.99
N GLU A 18 -1.87 -2.38 -4.28
CA GLU A 18 -0.92 -2.74 -5.34
C GLU A 18 0.39 -1.98 -5.18
N LEU A 19 0.32 -0.68 -4.88
CA LEU A 19 1.51 0.14 -4.66
C LEU A 19 2.27 -0.25 -3.39
N LEU A 20 1.58 -0.64 -2.32
CA LEU A 20 2.22 -1.18 -1.10
C LEU A 20 2.91 -2.52 -1.36
N LEU A 21 2.32 -3.39 -2.18
CA LEU A 21 2.88 -4.67 -2.59
C LEU A 21 4.14 -4.48 -3.43
N ASN A 22 4.06 -3.62 -4.45
CA ASN A 22 5.15 -3.34 -5.38
C ASN A 22 6.33 -2.61 -4.71
N THR A 23 6.11 -1.96 -3.57
CA THR A 23 7.15 -1.22 -2.83
C THR A 23 7.57 -1.90 -1.52
N HIS A 24 7.15 -3.15 -1.26
CA HIS A 24 7.26 -3.76 0.07
C HIS A 24 8.71 -4.07 0.53
N GLU A 25 9.66 -4.19 -0.40
CA GLU A 25 11.10 -4.43 -0.16
C GLU A 25 11.93 -3.15 -0.35
N GLN A 26 13.26 -3.22 -0.36
CA GLN A 26 14.19 -2.08 -0.54
C GLN A 26 14.04 -1.44 -1.94
N HIS A 27 12.85 -0.95 -2.23
CA HIS A 27 12.50 -0.36 -3.50
C HIS A 27 13.00 1.10 -3.52
N PRO A 28 13.65 1.54 -4.61
CA PRO A 28 14.18 2.90 -4.72
C PRO A 28 13.08 3.99 -4.66
N ALA A 29 11.82 3.64 -4.93
CA ALA A 29 10.66 4.52 -4.81
C ALA A 29 10.19 4.70 -3.34
N PHE A 30 11.09 5.20 -2.49
CA PHE A 30 10.82 5.39 -1.07
C PHE A 30 9.71 6.42 -0.81
N HIS A 31 9.65 7.50 -1.59
CA HIS A 31 8.66 8.56 -1.38
C HIS A 31 7.26 8.09 -1.72
N LEU A 32 7.10 7.37 -2.83
CA LEU A 32 5.84 6.74 -3.21
C LEU A 32 5.33 5.78 -2.13
N ARG A 33 6.22 4.94 -1.59
CA ARG A 33 5.87 4.02 -0.50
C ARG A 33 5.40 4.78 0.73
N LYS A 34 6.13 5.82 1.15
CA LYS A 34 5.76 6.62 2.31
C LYS A 34 4.35 7.20 2.13
N PHE A 35 4.06 7.74 0.95
CA PHE A 35 2.74 8.29 0.65
C PHE A 35 1.65 7.20 0.64
N ALA A 36 1.91 6.02 0.06
CA ALA A 36 0.98 4.90 0.09
C ALA A 36 0.68 4.42 1.52
N VAL A 37 1.70 4.39 2.39
CA VAL A 37 1.56 4.07 3.82
C VAL A 37 0.70 5.11 4.52
N GLU A 38 0.93 6.40 4.29
CA GLU A 38 0.14 7.50 4.85
C GLU A 38 -1.32 7.45 4.37
N TYR A 39 -1.53 7.22 3.07
CA TYR A 39 -2.87 7.06 2.49
C TYR A 39 -3.60 5.86 3.12
N PHE A 40 -2.94 4.70 3.18
CA PHE A 40 -3.53 3.51 3.79
C PHE A 40 -3.91 3.74 5.25
N ARG A 41 -3.12 4.49 6.02
CA ARG A 41 -3.46 4.80 7.41
C ARG A 41 -4.73 5.63 7.54
N LEU A 42 -4.94 6.57 6.62
CA LEU A 42 -6.12 7.44 6.63
C LEU A 42 -7.37 6.72 6.14
N PHE A 43 -7.22 5.80 5.19
CA PHE A 43 -8.32 5.16 4.48
C PHE A 43 -8.30 3.64 4.57
N SER A 44 -7.82 3.08 5.69
CA SER A 44 -7.61 1.63 5.82
C SER A 44 -8.91 0.85 5.66
N GLY A 45 -10.00 1.37 6.21
CA GLY A 45 -11.33 0.76 6.06
C GLY A 45 -11.78 0.70 4.61
N GLU A 46 -11.63 1.81 3.87
CA GLU A 46 -12.01 1.88 2.46
C GLU A 46 -11.10 1.01 1.58
N VAL A 47 -9.78 1.02 1.82
CA VAL A 47 -8.84 0.17 1.07
C VAL A 47 -9.13 -1.31 1.33
N MET A 48 -9.36 -1.70 2.59
CA MET A 48 -9.66 -3.10 2.94
C MET A 48 -11.04 -3.57 2.47
N ALA A 49 -11.94 -2.65 2.11
CA ALA A 49 -13.24 -2.95 1.51
C ALA A 49 -13.18 -3.12 -0.01
N THR A 50 -12.02 -2.91 -0.65
CA THR A 50 -11.88 -3.05 -2.11
C THR A 50 -11.83 -4.51 -2.55
N ASN A 51 -12.29 -4.77 -3.78
CA ASN A 51 -12.19 -6.09 -4.41
C ASN A 51 -10.73 -6.51 -4.60
N GLU A 52 -9.83 -5.54 -4.79
CA GLU A 52 -8.40 -5.72 -4.92
C GLU A 52 -7.80 -6.28 -3.62
N TRP A 53 -8.25 -5.78 -2.46
CA TRP A 53 -7.89 -6.32 -1.17
C TRP A 53 -8.39 -7.75 -0.98
N GLU A 54 -9.66 -8.01 -1.27
CA GLU A 54 -10.24 -9.35 -1.16
C GLU A 54 -9.46 -10.37 -2.02
N LYS A 55 -9.13 -10.01 -3.27
CA LYS A 55 -8.33 -10.87 -4.16
C LYS A 55 -6.92 -11.10 -3.62
N ALA A 56 -6.28 -10.08 -3.08
CA ALA A 56 -4.93 -10.20 -2.52
C ALA A 56 -4.92 -11.07 -1.26
N GLU A 57 -5.94 -10.97 -0.42
CA GLU A 57 -6.10 -11.80 0.77
C GLU A 57 -6.31 -13.28 0.40
N GLN A 58 -7.10 -13.56 -0.65
CA GLN A 58 -7.32 -14.94 -1.13
C GLN A 58 -6.08 -15.54 -1.80
N SER A 59 -5.33 -14.75 -2.56
CA SER A 59 -4.19 -15.24 -3.36
C SER A 59 -2.87 -15.22 -2.60
N HIS A 60 -2.64 -14.23 -1.76
CA HIS A 60 -1.37 -13.98 -1.08
C HIS A 60 -1.59 -13.47 0.38
N PRO A 61 -2.23 -14.26 1.26
CA PRO A 61 -2.57 -13.83 2.62
C PRO A 61 -1.34 -13.46 3.46
N GLU A 62 -0.23 -14.18 3.30
CA GLU A 62 1.02 -13.91 4.02
C GLU A 62 1.64 -12.54 3.66
N LEU A 63 1.48 -12.13 2.41
CA LEU A 63 1.99 -10.85 1.93
C LEU A 63 1.14 -9.70 2.47
N CYS A 64 -0.18 -9.85 2.49
CA CYS A 64 -1.10 -8.91 3.13
C CYS A 64 -0.77 -8.76 4.63
N LEU A 65 -0.59 -9.87 5.34
CA LEU A 65 -0.20 -9.86 6.75
C LEU A 65 1.16 -9.18 6.97
N THR A 66 2.13 -9.42 6.08
CA THR A 66 3.46 -8.80 6.15
C THR A 66 3.38 -7.29 5.98
N ILE A 67 2.56 -6.80 5.03
CA ILE A 67 2.32 -5.37 4.84
C ILE A 67 1.67 -4.77 6.08
N LEU A 68 0.60 -5.37 6.61
CA LEU A 68 -0.07 -4.90 7.82
C LEU A 68 0.90 -4.83 9.01
N LYS A 69 1.71 -5.88 9.22
CA LYS A 69 2.74 -5.88 10.28
C LYS A 69 3.77 -4.77 10.09
N LYS A 70 4.21 -4.51 8.85
CA LYS A 70 5.14 -3.40 8.55
C LYS A 70 4.47 -2.05 8.82
N LEU A 71 3.22 -1.85 8.39
CA LEU A 71 2.46 -0.61 8.62
C LEU A 71 2.33 -0.28 10.11
N VAL A 72 2.07 -1.30 10.94
CA VAL A 72 2.04 -1.19 12.40
C VAL A 72 3.41 -0.84 12.98
N LYS A 73 4.50 -1.45 12.49
CA LYS A 73 5.87 -1.10 12.92
C LYS A 73 6.27 0.32 12.58
N PHE A 74 5.77 0.89 11.49
CA PHE A 74 6.01 2.30 11.16
C PHE A 74 5.22 3.27 12.07
N LEU A 75 4.32 2.79 12.96
CA LEU A 75 3.55 3.61 13.90
C LEU A 75 4.24 3.78 15.26
N VAL A 76 5.30 3.01 15.55
CA VAL A 76 6.09 3.04 16.79
C VAL A 76 7.49 3.53 16.48
#